data_AF-L0I9B2-F1
#
_entry.id   AF-L0I9B2-F1
#
_cell.length_a   1.000
_cell.length_b   1.000
_cell.length_c   1.000
_cell.angle_alpha   90.00
_cell.angle_beta   90.00
_cell.angle_gamma   90.00
#
_symmetry.space_group_name_H-M   'P 1'
#
loop_
_entity.id
_entity.type
_entity.pdbx_description
1 polymer ?
#
loop_
_entity_poly.entity_id
_entity_poly.type
_entity_poly.pdbx_seq_one_letter_code
_entity_poly.pdbx_strand_id
1 'polypeptide(L)'
;RSTDTSFIDQLQAAAATAQEAISNVTSRVSETLGLNIPAPETVASNLKTQTQTFATSVTEFVSRLQTEASSQQGEFSSLLQSVASKWNETAANLQNQNPEATKTAQELKTSLNSGIQIFYEETQKLVNAISPQAQQTSNNLQEIARTALDKVQATANEFGTSLQAATQNQPAH
;
A
#
# COMPACT_ATOMS: atom_id res chain seq x y z
N ARG A 1 -31.21 8.69 -8.06
CA ARG A 1 -30.35 9.01 -6.89
C ARG A 1 -29.89 7.70 -6.23
N SER A 2 -29.34 6.77 -7.02
CA SER A 2 -29.09 5.37 -6.60
C SER A 2 -27.65 4.90 -6.84
N THR A 3 -26.82 5.73 -7.47
CA THR A 3 -25.43 5.43 -7.79
C THR A 3 -24.47 5.79 -6.66
N ASP A 4 -24.79 6.80 -5.85
CA ASP A 4 -23.90 7.35 -4.82
C ASP A 4 -23.70 6.41 -3.62
N THR A 5 -24.77 5.77 -3.12
CA THR A 5 -24.68 4.82 -2.01
C THR A 5 -23.86 3.59 -2.41
N SER A 6 -24.05 3.10 -3.65
CA SER A 6 -23.32 1.94 -4.16
C SER A 6 -21.81 2.17 -4.27
N PHE A 7 -21.36 3.39 -4.57
CA PHE A 7 -19.93 3.70 -4.64
C PHE A 7 -19.28 3.73 -3.25
N ILE A 8 -19.90 4.39 -2.28
CA ILE A 8 -19.43 4.43 -0.90
C ILE A 8 -19.31 3.01 -0.35
N ASP A 9 -20.34 2.17 -0.57
CA ASP A 9 -20.33 0.77 -0.16
C ASP A 9 -19.19 -0.02 -0.81
N GLN A 10 -18.92 0.22 -2.11
CA GLN A 10 -17.81 -0.41 -2.82
C GLN A 10 -16.44 0.03 -2.29
N LEU A 11 -16.26 1.32 -1.97
CA LEU A 11 -15.02 1.81 -1.34
C LEU A 11 -14.81 1.20 0.04
N GLN A 12 -15.86 1.11 0.85
CA GLN A 12 -15.78 0.50 2.18
C GLN A 12 -15.47 -1.00 2.09
N ALA A 13 -16.09 -1.71 1.14
CA ALA A 13 -15.77 -3.12 0.89
C ALA A 13 -14.32 -3.31 0.42
N ALA A 14 -13.83 -2.46 -0.48
CA ALA A 14 -12.43 -2.47 -0.91
C ALA A 14 -11.48 -2.16 0.26
N ALA A 15 -11.83 -1.22 1.13
CA ALA A 15 -11.04 -0.88 2.32
C ALA A 15 -10.98 -2.07 3.29
N ALA A 16 -12.10 -2.72 3.57
CA ALA A 16 -12.14 -3.92 4.41
C ALA A 16 -11.29 -5.06 3.83
N THR A 17 -11.36 -5.28 2.52
CA THR A 17 -10.58 -6.32 1.84
C THR A 17 -9.07 -6.01 1.87
N ALA A 18 -8.69 -4.75 1.65
CA ALA A 18 -7.32 -4.29 1.76
C ALA A 18 -6.79 -4.44 3.20
N GLN A 19 -7.59 -4.10 4.20
CA GLN A 19 -7.26 -4.27 5.62
C GLN A 19 -7.01 -5.73 5.99
N GLU A 20 -7.87 -6.63 5.50
CA GLU A 20 -7.71 -8.07 5.73
C GLU A 20 -6.40 -8.57 5.13
N ALA A 21 -6.09 -8.17 3.88
CA ALA A 21 -4.83 -8.52 3.23
C ALA A 21 -3.61 -8.00 4.00
N ILE A 22 -3.63 -6.75 4.48
CA ILE A 22 -2.56 -6.19 5.34
C ILE A 22 -2.41 -6.97 6.63
N SER A 23 -3.52 -7.31 7.29
CA SER A 23 -3.51 -8.03 8.56
C SER A 23 -2.90 -9.43 8.42
N ASN A 24 -3.26 -10.12 7.33
CA ASN A 24 -2.71 -11.42 6.98
C ASN A 24 -1.19 -11.35 6.73
N VAL A 25 -0.73 -10.34 6.01
CA VAL A 25 0.69 -10.13 5.74
C VAL A 25 1.46 -9.77 7.01
N THR A 26 0.94 -8.86 7.83
CA THR A 26 1.59 -8.41 9.07
C THR A 26 1.82 -9.58 10.03
N SER A 27 0.83 -10.46 10.13
CA SER A 27 0.94 -11.71 10.91
C SER A 27 2.08 -12.58 10.37
N ARG A 28 2.13 -12.80 9.06
CA ARG A 28 3.18 -13.58 8.39
C ARG A 28 4.56 -12.97 8.51
N VAL A 29 4.69 -11.65 8.39
CA VAL A 29 5.95 -10.93 8.62
C VAL A 29 6.44 -11.23 10.02
N SER A 30 5.58 -11.07 11.03
CA SER A 30 5.91 -11.34 12.43
C SER A 30 6.36 -12.79 12.66
N GLU A 31 5.65 -13.77 12.09
CA GLU A 31 6.04 -15.19 12.12
C GLU A 31 7.41 -15.41 11.47
N THR A 32 7.64 -14.88 10.27
CA THR A 32 8.93 -15.08 9.57
C THR A 32 10.11 -14.37 10.24
N LEU A 33 9.88 -13.24 10.91
CA LEU A 33 10.92 -12.54 11.68
C LEU A 33 11.27 -13.31 12.95
N GLY A 34 10.29 -13.88 13.65
CA GLY A 34 10.51 -14.68 14.85
C GLY A 34 11.34 -15.95 14.62
N LEU A 35 11.33 -16.49 13.40
CA LEU A 35 12.11 -17.67 13.02
C LEU A 35 13.55 -17.35 12.61
N ASN A 36 13.91 -16.08 12.44
CA ASN A 36 15.22 -15.59 11.98
C ASN A 36 15.77 -16.33 10.74
N ILE A 37 14.89 -16.74 9.82
CA ILE A 37 15.26 -17.55 8.65
C ILE A 37 15.89 -16.63 7.58
N PRO A 38 17.11 -16.91 7.11
CA PRO A 38 17.66 -16.22 5.96
C PRO A 38 16.78 -16.50 4.74
N ALA A 39 16.29 -15.43 4.11
CA ALA A 39 15.46 -15.59 2.93
C ALA A 39 16.31 -16.15 1.76
N PRO A 40 15.80 -17.14 1.01
CA PRO A 40 16.43 -17.56 -0.25
C PRO A 40 16.67 -16.35 -1.17
N GLU A 41 17.73 -16.36 -1.97
CA GLU A 41 18.04 -15.25 -2.89
C GLU A 41 16.86 -14.89 -3.80
N THR A 42 16.12 -15.90 -4.27
CA THR A 42 14.88 -15.72 -5.06
C THR A 42 13.80 -14.95 -4.30
N VAL A 43 13.64 -15.20 -2.99
CA VAL A 43 12.69 -14.46 -2.15
C VAL A 43 13.16 -13.03 -1.96
N ALA A 44 14.44 -12.82 -1.64
CA ALA A 44 14.99 -11.48 -1.48
C ALA A 44 14.87 -10.65 -2.78
N SER A 45 15.11 -11.27 -3.94
CA SER A 45 14.92 -10.66 -5.25
C SER A 45 13.46 -10.32 -5.52
N ASN A 46 12.53 -11.23 -5.26
CA ASN A 46 11.09 -10.99 -5.42
C ASN A 46 10.60 -9.86 -4.51
N LEU A 47 11.05 -9.82 -3.25
CA LEU A 47 10.72 -8.75 -2.31
C LEU A 47 11.27 -7.40 -2.79
N LYS A 48 12.50 -7.38 -3.32
CA LYS A 48 13.07 -6.16 -3.91
C LYS A 48 12.21 -5.66 -5.07
N THR A 49 11.84 -6.54 -5.99
CA THR A 49 10.97 -6.19 -7.13
C THR A 49 9.62 -5.68 -6.66
N GLN A 50 8.96 -6.38 -5.73
CA GLN A 50 7.67 -5.96 -5.17
C GLN A 50 7.76 -4.58 -4.50
N THR A 51 8.79 -4.35 -3.70
CA THR A 51 9.05 -3.05 -3.06
C THR A 51 9.24 -1.94 -4.08
N GLN A 52 10.04 -2.17 -5.13
CA GLN A 52 10.28 -1.19 -6.19
C GLN A 52 9.01 -0.92 -6.99
N THR A 53 8.30 -1.96 -7.40
CA THR A 53 7.03 -1.84 -8.12
C THR A 53 5.98 -1.10 -7.29
N PHE A 54 5.87 -1.40 -6.00
CA PHE A 54 4.97 -0.69 -5.11
C PHE A 54 5.36 0.77 -4.99
N ALA A 55 6.63 1.09 -4.74
CA ALA A 55 7.11 2.46 -4.64
C ALA A 55 6.84 3.27 -5.93
N THR A 56 7.05 2.68 -7.11
CA THR A 56 6.69 3.31 -8.40
C THR A 56 5.21 3.60 -8.49
N SER A 57 4.34 2.64 -8.16
CA SER A 57 2.89 2.87 -8.14
C SER A 57 2.50 3.98 -7.16
N VAL A 58 3.12 4.03 -5.98
CA VAL A 58 2.88 5.11 -5.01
C VAL A 58 3.26 6.47 -5.61
N THR A 59 4.39 6.60 -6.30
CA THR A 59 4.78 7.84 -6.99
C THR A 59 3.78 8.25 -8.08
N GLU A 60 3.21 7.29 -8.81
CA GLU A 60 2.16 7.57 -9.81
C GLU A 60 0.90 8.13 -9.13
N PHE A 61 0.48 7.55 -8.01
CA PHE A 61 -0.66 8.05 -7.24
C PHE A 61 -0.40 9.44 -6.67
N VAL A 62 0.81 9.73 -6.18
CA VAL A 62 1.21 11.07 -5.74
C VAL A 62 1.00 12.09 -6.86
N SER A 63 1.45 11.79 -8.07
CA SER A 63 1.33 12.70 -9.22
C SER A 63 -0.13 12.97 -9.58
N ARG A 64 -0.98 11.93 -9.55
CA ARG A 64 -2.43 12.05 -9.77
C ARG A 64 -3.08 12.90 -8.67
N LEU A 65 -2.72 12.67 -7.42
CA LEU A 65 -3.30 13.37 -6.27
C LEU A 65 -2.87 14.84 -6.22
N GLN A 66 -1.63 15.17 -6.60
CA GLN A 66 -1.15 16.54 -6.72
C GLN A 66 -1.86 17.33 -7.83
N THR A 67 -2.14 16.67 -8.96
CA THR A 67 -2.92 17.26 -10.06
C THR A 67 -4.31 17.64 -9.58
N GLU A 68 -4.94 16.74 -8.83
CA GLU A 68 -6.25 17.00 -8.26
C GLU A 68 -6.20 18.07 -7.17
N ALA A 69 -5.22 18.03 -6.26
CA ALA A 69 -5.06 19.02 -5.21
C ALA A 69 -4.94 20.44 -5.77
N SER A 70 -4.30 20.58 -6.94
CA SER A 70 -4.17 21.86 -7.65
C SER A 70 -5.49 22.33 -8.29
N SER A 71 -6.43 21.42 -8.50
CA SER A 71 -7.77 21.69 -9.06
C SER A 71 -8.82 21.94 -7.97
N GLN A 72 -8.51 21.58 -6.72
CA GLN A 72 -9.37 21.78 -5.55
C GLN A 72 -8.91 23.02 -4.75
N GLN A 73 -9.80 23.64 -3.97
CA GLN A 73 -9.48 24.79 -3.11
C GLN A 73 -9.81 24.52 -1.64
N GLY A 74 -9.18 25.28 -0.74
CA GLY A 74 -9.46 25.22 0.69
C GLY A 74 -8.90 23.98 1.39
N GLU A 75 -9.53 23.59 2.51
CA GLU A 75 -9.07 22.50 3.38
C GLU A 75 -8.91 21.16 2.67
N PHE A 76 -9.72 20.91 1.64
CA PHE A 76 -9.64 19.67 0.87
C PHE A 76 -8.34 19.60 0.05
N SER A 77 -7.90 20.70 -0.55
CA SER A 77 -6.60 20.77 -1.24
C SER A 77 -5.44 20.48 -0.28
N SER A 78 -5.48 21.04 0.92
CA SER A 78 -4.46 20.78 1.96
C SER A 78 -4.43 19.32 2.40
N LEU A 79 -5.59 18.66 2.52
CA LEU A 79 -5.67 17.23 2.81
C LEU A 79 -5.04 16.39 1.68
N LEU A 80 -5.36 16.68 0.42
CA LEU A 80 -4.80 15.98 -0.74
C LEU A 80 -3.28 16.16 -0.83
N GLN A 81 -2.77 17.36 -0.56
CA GLN A 81 -1.32 17.63 -0.49
C GLN A 81 -0.65 16.86 0.65
N SER A 82 -1.30 16.76 1.81
CA SER A 82 -0.77 16.01 2.96
C SER A 82 -0.65 14.52 2.66
N VAL A 83 -1.70 13.92 2.08
CA VAL A 83 -1.70 12.51 1.62
C VAL A 83 -0.62 12.30 0.57
N ALA A 84 -0.52 13.20 -0.43
CA ALA A 84 0.51 13.13 -1.46
C ALA A 84 1.93 13.19 -0.88
N SER A 85 2.18 14.05 0.11
CA SER A 85 3.47 14.14 0.79
C SER A 85 3.81 12.82 1.50
N LYS A 86 2.86 12.24 2.23
CA LYS A 86 3.07 10.98 2.97
C LYS A 86 3.31 9.79 2.04
N TRP A 87 2.58 9.72 0.94
CA TRP A 87 2.82 8.73 -0.11
C TRP A 87 4.19 8.93 -0.76
N ASN A 88 4.59 10.17 -1.03
CA ASN A 88 5.90 10.45 -1.61
C ASN A 88 7.05 10.07 -0.66
N GLU A 89 6.92 10.38 0.63
CA GLU A 89 7.85 9.93 1.68
C GLU A 89 7.94 8.40 1.71
N THR A 90 6.79 7.72 1.63
CA THR A 90 6.71 6.26 1.60
C THR A 90 7.44 5.68 0.39
N ALA A 91 7.18 6.21 -0.80
CA ALA A 91 7.86 5.79 -2.03
C ALA A 91 9.37 6.01 -1.94
N ALA A 92 9.81 7.18 -1.48
CA ALA A 92 11.23 7.50 -1.33
C ALA A 92 11.92 6.56 -0.32
N ASN A 93 11.28 6.28 0.81
CA ASN A 93 11.80 5.36 1.81
C ASN A 93 11.95 3.94 1.26
N LEU A 94 10.98 3.48 0.48
CA LEU A 94 11.02 2.16 -0.16
C LEU A 94 12.06 2.09 -1.28
N GLN A 95 12.26 3.16 -2.06
CA GLN A 95 13.26 3.23 -3.12
C GLN A 95 14.70 3.28 -2.58
N ASN A 96 14.90 3.92 -1.43
CA ASN A 96 16.22 4.07 -0.80
C ASN A 96 16.73 2.76 -0.15
N GLN A 97 15.89 1.73 -0.05
CA GLN A 97 16.29 0.40 0.39
C GLN A 97 17.10 -0.30 -0.72
N ASN A 98 18.41 -0.05 -0.77
CA ASN A 98 19.34 -0.67 -1.72
C ASN A 98 20.07 -1.86 -1.06
N PRO A 99 19.72 -3.13 -1.38
CA PRO A 99 20.27 -4.30 -0.72
C PRO A 99 21.63 -4.70 -1.32
N GLU A 100 22.73 -4.42 -0.63
CA GLU A 100 23.89 -5.32 -0.70
C GLU A 100 23.60 -6.56 0.15
N ALA A 101 23.90 -7.72 -0.42
CA ALA A 101 23.24 -9.00 -0.15
C ALA A 101 23.26 -9.47 1.32
N THR A 102 22.28 -10.32 1.64
CA THR A 102 22.14 -11.18 2.84
C THR A 102 21.59 -10.62 4.16
N LYS A 103 21.63 -9.32 4.47
CA LYS A 103 20.91 -8.77 5.66
C LYS A 103 19.55 -8.11 5.36
N THR A 104 19.27 -7.81 4.11
CA THR A 104 18.19 -6.87 3.73
C THR A 104 16.81 -7.48 3.59
N ALA A 105 16.64 -8.82 3.54
CA ALA A 105 15.30 -9.40 3.38
C ALA A 105 14.39 -9.05 4.57
N GLN A 106 14.92 -9.04 5.80
CA GLN A 106 14.16 -8.60 6.97
C GLN A 106 13.82 -7.11 6.90
N GLU A 107 14.78 -6.27 6.49
CA GLU A 107 14.56 -4.82 6.34
C GLU A 107 13.55 -4.50 5.23
N LEU A 108 13.61 -5.21 4.11
CA LEU A 108 12.65 -5.12 3.00
C LEU A 108 11.26 -5.59 3.46
N LYS A 109 11.15 -6.69 4.21
CA LYS A 109 9.87 -7.14 4.76
C LYS A 109 9.24 -6.08 5.65
N THR A 110 10.00 -5.54 6.60
CA THR A 110 9.52 -4.52 7.53
C THR A 110 9.16 -3.23 6.81
N SER A 111 10.01 -2.79 5.87
CA SER A 111 9.79 -1.55 5.13
C SER A 111 8.61 -1.65 4.20
N LEU A 112 8.47 -2.76 3.46
CA LEU A 112 7.31 -2.99 2.60
C LEU A 112 6.02 -3.09 3.42
N ASN A 113 6.03 -3.83 4.54
CA ASN A 113 4.85 -3.92 5.41
C ASN A 113 4.43 -2.54 5.93
N SER A 114 5.39 -1.78 6.45
CA SER A 114 5.17 -0.41 6.95
C SER A 114 4.69 0.52 5.83
N GLY A 115 5.29 0.44 4.64
CA GLY A 115 4.90 1.25 3.49
C GLY A 115 3.48 0.95 3.00
N ILE A 116 3.09 -0.32 2.94
CA ILE A 116 1.71 -0.73 2.61
C ILE A 116 0.74 -0.18 3.65
N GLN A 117 1.07 -0.30 4.94
CA GLN A 117 0.22 0.18 6.04
C GLN A 117 0.04 1.71 6.00
N ILE A 118 1.12 2.47 5.88
CA ILE A 118 1.06 3.94 5.79
C ILE A 118 0.26 4.36 4.55
N PHE A 119 0.52 3.74 3.40
CA PHE A 119 -0.22 4.04 2.18
C PHE A 119 -1.73 3.78 2.34
N TYR A 120 -2.10 2.67 3.00
CA TYR A 120 -3.49 2.35 3.32
C TYR A 120 -4.13 3.35 4.29
N GLU A 121 -3.45 3.72 5.38
CA GLU A 121 -3.96 4.69 6.37
C GLU A 121 -4.26 6.04 5.72
N GLU A 122 -3.36 6.52 4.85
CA GLU A 122 -3.57 7.75 4.08
C GLU A 122 -4.68 7.59 3.02
N THR A 123 -4.82 6.40 2.42
CA THR A 123 -5.95 6.09 1.53
C THR A 123 -7.29 6.12 2.30
N GLN A 124 -7.33 5.63 3.54
CA GLN A 124 -8.53 5.71 4.37
C GLN A 124 -8.89 7.16 4.71
N LYS A 125 -7.90 8.02 4.97
CA LYS A 125 -8.15 9.47 5.15
C LYS A 125 -8.81 10.06 3.90
N LEU A 126 -8.32 9.67 2.72
CA LEU A 126 -8.92 10.09 1.45
C LEU A 126 -10.37 9.60 1.32
N VAL A 127 -10.63 8.32 1.57
CA VAL A 127 -12.00 7.74 1.55
C VAL A 127 -12.94 8.46 2.52
N ASN A 128 -12.47 8.75 3.74
CA ASN A 128 -13.24 9.46 4.76
C ASN A 128 -13.53 10.91 4.38
N ALA A 129 -12.61 11.57 3.64
CA ALA A 129 -12.82 12.91 3.12
C ALA A 129 -13.79 12.95 1.93
N ILE A 130 -13.75 11.91 1.07
CA ILE A 130 -14.66 11.77 -0.07
C ILE A 130 -16.08 11.42 0.39
N SER A 131 -16.22 10.55 1.40
CA SER A 131 -17.52 9.99 1.80
C SER A 131 -18.64 11.02 2.09
N PRO A 132 -18.42 12.08 2.90
CA PRO A 132 -19.45 13.07 3.18
C PRO A 132 -19.72 14.03 2.01
N GLN A 133 -18.82 14.11 1.02
CA GLN A 133 -18.89 15.04 -0.11
C GLN A 133 -18.90 14.33 -1.45
N ALA A 134 -19.26 13.04 -1.52
CA ALA A 134 -19.07 12.22 -2.71
C ALA A 134 -19.75 12.78 -3.98
N GLN A 135 -20.83 13.55 -3.81
CA GLN A 135 -21.52 14.24 -4.91
C GLN A 135 -20.77 15.47 -5.46
N GLN A 136 -19.85 16.03 -4.68
CA GLN A 136 -19.04 17.22 -5.00
C GLN A 136 -17.58 16.85 -5.30
N THR A 137 -17.14 15.66 -4.88
CA THR A 137 -15.81 15.14 -5.18
C THR A 137 -15.73 14.71 -6.65
N SER A 138 -14.61 15.01 -7.32
CA SER A 138 -14.38 14.58 -8.70
C SER A 138 -14.36 13.05 -8.84
N ASN A 139 -14.81 12.55 -9.99
CA ASN A 139 -14.70 11.12 -10.33
C ASN A 139 -13.24 10.63 -10.29
N ASN A 140 -12.28 11.51 -10.56
CA ASN A 140 -10.85 11.19 -10.51
C ASN A 140 -10.42 10.80 -9.10
N LEU A 141 -10.88 11.50 -8.07
CA LEU A 141 -10.56 11.18 -6.67
C LEU A 141 -11.18 9.88 -6.20
N GLN A 142 -12.41 9.65 -6.62
CA GLN A 142 -13.12 8.40 -6.38
C GLN A 142 -12.33 7.22 -6.98
N GLU A 143 -11.85 7.38 -8.22
CA GLU A 143 -11.03 6.38 -8.90
C GLU A 143 -9.65 6.22 -8.24
N ILE A 144 -8.99 7.32 -7.83
CA ILE A 144 -7.71 7.27 -7.12
C ILE A 144 -7.87 6.47 -5.82
N ALA A 145 -8.87 6.77 -5.00
CA ALA A 145 -9.11 6.06 -3.75
C ALA A 145 -9.37 4.56 -3.98
N ARG A 146 -10.22 4.22 -4.95
CA ARG A 146 -10.50 2.83 -5.30
C ARG A 146 -9.23 2.09 -5.77
N THR A 147 -8.51 2.68 -6.73
CA THR A 147 -7.32 2.06 -7.32
C THR A 147 -6.19 1.93 -6.29
N ALA A 148 -6.08 2.88 -5.36
CA ALA A 148 -5.15 2.80 -4.24
C ALA A 148 -5.46 1.59 -3.34
N LEU A 149 -6.73 1.39 -2.96
CA LEU A 149 -7.16 0.23 -2.18
C LEU A 149 -6.91 -1.10 -2.91
N ASP A 150 -7.24 -1.17 -4.20
CA ASP A 150 -6.97 -2.35 -5.03
C ASP A 150 -5.46 -2.64 -5.09
N LYS A 151 -4.62 -1.60 -5.22
CA LYS A 151 -3.16 -1.76 -5.24
C LYS A 151 -2.60 -2.22 -3.90
N VAL A 152 -3.13 -1.72 -2.78
CA VAL A 152 -2.79 -2.20 -1.44
C VAL A 152 -3.07 -3.68 -1.32
N GLN A 153 -4.29 -4.10 -1.66
CA GLN A 153 -4.71 -5.50 -1.58
C GLN A 153 -3.80 -6.39 -2.45
N ALA A 154 -3.57 -6.01 -3.71
CA ALA A 154 -2.73 -6.77 -4.62
C ALA A 154 -1.30 -6.91 -4.08
N THR A 155 -0.68 -5.79 -3.67
CA THR A 155 0.70 -5.79 -3.15
C THR A 155 0.81 -6.59 -1.86
N ALA A 156 -0.16 -6.47 -0.96
CA ALA A 156 -0.21 -7.27 0.26
C ALA A 156 -0.31 -8.78 -0.07
N ASN A 157 -1.20 -9.18 -0.97
CA ASN A 157 -1.33 -10.60 -1.34
C ASN A 157 -0.07 -11.16 -2.01
N GLU A 158 0.54 -10.42 -2.93
CA GLU A 158 1.81 -10.78 -3.57
C GLU A 158 2.95 -10.91 -2.55
N PHE A 159 3.01 -9.99 -1.59
CA PHE A 159 3.99 -10.01 -0.52
C PHE A 159 3.77 -11.19 0.44
N GLY A 160 2.54 -11.44 0.86
CA GLY A 160 2.16 -12.59 1.69
C GLY A 160 2.47 -13.94 1.03
N THR A 161 2.37 -14.01 -0.30
CA THR A 161 2.75 -15.19 -1.10
C THR A 161 4.26 -15.39 -1.10
N SER A 162 5.04 -14.32 -1.32
CA SER A 162 6.51 -14.36 -1.25
C SER A 162 7.00 -14.79 0.13
N LEU A 163 6.35 -14.32 1.21
CA LEU A 163 6.67 -14.72 2.58
C LEU A 163 6.41 -16.21 2.82
N GLN A 164 5.30 -16.74 2.32
CA GLN A 164 4.96 -18.15 2.47
C GLN A 164 5.92 -19.06 1.70
N ALA A 165 6.32 -18.65 0.50
CA ALA A 165 7.34 -19.38 -0.26
C ALA A 165 8.69 -19.43 0.50
N ALA A 166 8.99 -18.41 1.30
CA ALA A 166 10.19 -18.37 2.12
C ALA A 166 10.15 -19.35 3.31
N THR A 167 8.97 -19.66 3.84
CA THR A 167 8.80 -20.57 4.99
C THR A 167 8.49 -22.02 4.58
N GLN A 168 7.88 -22.25 3.41
CA GLN A 168 7.54 -23.60 2.93
C GLN A 168 8.68 -24.35 2.23
N ASN A 169 9.71 -23.66 1.71
CA ASN A 169 10.85 -24.30 1.05
C ASN A 169 11.92 -24.86 2.01
N GLN A 170 11.64 -24.98 3.31
CA GLN A 170 12.52 -25.71 4.22
C GLN A 170 12.14 -27.19 4.27
N PRO A 171 13.08 -28.12 4.01
CA PRO A 171 12.88 -29.50 4.45
C PRO A 171 12.76 -29.49 5.98
N ALA A 172 11.77 -30.22 6.50
CA ALA A 172 11.63 -30.47 7.93
C ALA A 172 12.95 -31.09 8.44
N HIS A 173 13.60 -30.43 9.39
CA HIS A 173 14.69 -31.00 10.17
C HIS A 173 14.15 -31.55 11.49
#